data_AF-A0A5S4WE96-F1
#
_entry.id   AF-A0A5S4WE96-F1
#
_cell.length_a   1.000
_cell.length_b   1.000
_cell.length_c   1.000
_cell.angle_alpha   90.00
_cell.angle_beta   90.00
_cell.angle_gamma   90.00
#
_symmetry.space_group_name_H-M   'P 1'
#
loop_
_entity.id
_entity.type
_entity.pdbx_description
1 polymer ?
#
loop_
_entity_poly.entity_id
_entity_poly.type
_entity_poly.pdbx_seq_one_letter_code
_entity_poly.pdbx_strand_id
1 'polypeptide(L)'
;MRCLVVADLHYSLPQLDWLVSAAPQFDLVIFAGDALDIGSTVDFRAQIVVVKKYLALIAAQTRVILCSGNHDLDERNAEGEKISRWISEVRELGIACDGDNLAIGDTLFTVCPWWDGPLVKQRIVDQLRAASLNRPRRWIWAHHAPPANSPTSWGGKRFFGDVELVQWAMQYQPSMVISGHVHQSPFITDGSWFDRLGQTWVFNAGLQPGRPPTHIVLNLDENKAFWLAAGEAQWIDLSAPLKRPAATIENPPDWLTSLGRIADPSLARPRAAAG
;
A
#
# COMPACT_ATOMS: atom_id res chain seq x y z
N MET A 1 14.59 -5.66 -7.88
CA MET A 1 13.47 -5.80 -6.95
C MET A 1 12.20 -5.19 -7.53
N ARG A 2 11.15 -6.01 -7.71
CA ARG A 2 9.79 -5.59 -8.08
C ARG A 2 8.87 -5.72 -6.87
N CYS A 3 8.21 -4.62 -6.51
CA CYS A 3 7.25 -4.58 -5.41
C CYS A 3 5.83 -4.43 -5.96
N LEU A 4 4.89 -5.22 -5.47
CA LEU A 4 3.45 -5.01 -5.70
C LEU A 4 2.88 -4.21 -4.53
N VAL A 5 2.21 -3.10 -4.83
CA VAL A 5 1.58 -2.22 -3.85
C VAL A 5 0.07 -2.28 -4.02
N VAL A 6 -0.63 -2.55 -2.93
CA VAL A 6 -2.09 -2.46 -2.81
C VAL A 6 -2.45 -1.64 -1.56
N ALA A 7 -3.62 -1.04 -1.55
CA ALA A 7 -4.20 -0.35 -0.40
C ALA A 7 -5.72 -0.45 -0.47
N ASP A 8 -6.40 -0.17 0.64
CA ASP A 8 -7.86 0.03 0.67
C ASP A 8 -8.66 -1.16 0.11
N LEU A 9 -8.17 -2.41 0.28
CA LEU A 9 -8.92 -3.57 -0.22
C LEU A 9 -10.23 -3.77 0.52
N HIS A 10 -10.38 -3.20 1.73
CA HIS A 10 -11.63 -3.16 2.49
C HIS A 10 -12.33 -4.52 2.52
N TYR A 11 -11.60 -5.54 2.97
CA TYR A 11 -12.11 -6.90 3.11
C TYR A 11 -12.71 -7.51 1.82
N SER A 12 -12.30 -7.02 0.64
CA SER A 12 -12.72 -7.56 -0.65
C SER A 12 -12.07 -8.91 -0.92
N LEU A 13 -12.78 -10.00 -0.61
CA LEU A 13 -12.31 -11.37 -0.83
C LEU A 13 -11.83 -11.62 -2.27
N PRO A 14 -12.53 -11.17 -3.34
CA PRO A 14 -12.05 -11.35 -4.71
C PRO A 14 -10.70 -10.65 -4.99
N GLN A 15 -10.45 -9.50 -4.36
CA GLN A 15 -9.18 -8.78 -4.50
C GLN A 15 -8.07 -9.46 -3.68
N LEU A 16 -8.39 -9.98 -2.49
CA LEU A 16 -7.46 -10.79 -1.69
C LEU A 16 -7.09 -12.10 -2.39
N ASP A 17 -8.04 -12.79 -3.02
CA ASP A 17 -7.79 -13.98 -3.86
C ASP A 17 -6.86 -13.67 -5.04
N TRP A 18 -7.06 -12.51 -5.68
CA TRP A 18 -6.16 -12.04 -6.72
C TRP A 18 -4.77 -11.75 -6.17
N LEU A 19 -4.66 -11.11 -5.00
CA LEU A 19 -3.38 -10.79 -4.40
C LEU A 19 -2.57 -12.05 -4.07
N VAL A 20 -3.20 -13.09 -3.54
CA VAL A 20 -2.56 -14.41 -3.33
C VAL A 20 -2.00 -14.97 -4.65
N SER A 21 -2.76 -14.84 -5.73
CA SER A 21 -2.37 -15.35 -7.05
C SER A 21 -1.25 -14.52 -7.71
N ALA A 22 -1.23 -13.21 -7.46
CA ALA A 22 -0.24 -12.29 -8.03
C ALA A 22 1.08 -12.31 -7.26
N ALA A 23 1.05 -12.50 -5.94
CA ALA A 23 2.19 -12.38 -5.03
C ALA A 23 3.47 -13.15 -5.45
N PRO A 24 3.42 -14.41 -5.95
CA PRO A 24 4.62 -15.15 -6.34
C PRO A 24 5.45 -14.49 -7.46
N GLN A 25 4.88 -13.51 -8.17
CA GLN A 25 5.56 -12.83 -9.27
C GLN A 25 6.43 -11.65 -8.81
N PHE A 26 6.38 -11.29 -7.52
CA PHE A 26 7.02 -10.11 -6.94
C PHE A 26 7.96 -10.51 -5.81
N ASP A 27 8.98 -9.69 -5.60
CA ASP A 27 9.96 -9.87 -4.53
C ASP A 27 9.42 -9.42 -3.15
N LEU A 28 8.40 -8.55 -3.18
CA LEU A 28 7.76 -7.93 -2.02
C LEU A 28 6.33 -7.50 -2.37
N VAL A 29 5.39 -7.75 -1.45
CA VAL A 29 4.06 -7.14 -1.43
C VAL A 29 4.01 -6.07 -0.33
N ILE A 30 3.55 -4.86 -0.66
CA ILE A 30 3.30 -3.77 0.27
C ILE A 30 1.80 -3.53 0.33
N PHE A 31 1.20 -3.82 1.48
CA PHE A 31 -0.19 -3.50 1.76
C PHE A 31 -0.23 -2.21 2.58
N ALA A 32 -0.56 -1.10 1.91
CA ALA A 32 -0.51 0.25 2.46
C ALA A 32 -1.82 0.66 3.16
N GLY A 33 -2.30 -0.17 4.08
CA GLY A 33 -3.45 0.12 4.95
C GLY A 33 -4.81 -0.28 4.41
N ASP A 34 -5.77 -0.29 5.33
CA ASP A 34 -7.19 -0.57 5.15
C ASP A 34 -7.44 -1.95 4.51
N ALA A 35 -6.90 -2.97 5.19
CA ALA A 35 -7.17 -4.37 4.85
C ALA A 35 -8.58 -4.79 5.29
N LEU A 36 -9.10 -4.17 6.35
CA LEU A 36 -10.45 -4.40 6.89
C LEU A 36 -11.46 -3.36 6.38
N ASP A 37 -12.74 -3.68 6.55
CA ASP A 37 -13.85 -2.78 6.25
C ASP A 37 -14.77 -2.59 7.46
N ILE A 38 -14.68 -1.42 8.09
CA ILE A 38 -15.55 -1.01 9.20
C ILE A 38 -17.02 -0.85 8.79
N GLY A 39 -17.30 -0.69 7.49
CA GLY A 39 -18.64 -0.57 6.93
C GLY A 39 -19.29 -1.91 6.58
N SER A 40 -18.54 -3.01 6.65
CA SER A 40 -19.05 -4.34 6.31
C SER A 40 -20.02 -4.87 7.35
N THR A 41 -20.96 -5.70 6.90
CA THR A 41 -21.86 -6.47 7.79
C THR A 41 -21.16 -7.65 8.45
N VAL A 42 -19.98 -8.04 7.96
CA VAL A 42 -19.16 -9.09 8.56
C VAL A 42 -18.50 -8.55 9.81
N ASP A 43 -18.62 -9.29 10.91
CA ASP A 43 -18.01 -8.93 12.19
C ASP A 43 -16.50 -8.63 12.03
N PHE A 44 -16.06 -7.56 12.67
CA PHE A 44 -14.70 -7.05 12.55
C PHE A 44 -13.64 -8.09 12.96
N ARG A 45 -13.89 -8.90 13.99
CA ARG A 45 -12.97 -9.97 14.41
C ARG A 45 -12.97 -11.13 13.42
N ALA A 46 -14.11 -11.44 12.81
CA ALA A 46 -14.19 -12.41 11.74
C ALA A 46 -13.37 -11.96 10.52
N GLN A 47 -13.42 -10.67 10.17
CA GLN A 47 -12.59 -10.10 9.10
C GLN A 47 -11.10 -10.26 9.42
N ILE A 48 -10.64 -9.93 10.63
CA ILE A 48 -9.25 -10.12 11.08
C ILE A 48 -8.80 -11.57 10.87
N VAL A 49 -9.61 -12.55 11.29
CA VAL A 49 -9.26 -13.98 11.14
C VAL A 49 -9.07 -14.35 9.67
N VAL A 50 -9.95 -13.88 8.79
CA VAL A 50 -9.89 -14.19 7.36
C VAL A 50 -8.71 -13.48 6.70
N VAL A 51 -8.51 -12.18 6.97
CA VAL A 51 -7.38 -11.41 6.43
C VAL A 51 -6.04 -11.99 6.89
N LYS A 52 -5.89 -12.39 8.16
CA LYS A 52 -4.68 -13.08 8.63
C LYS A 52 -4.40 -14.39 7.87
N LYS A 53 -5.45 -15.13 7.47
CA LYS A 53 -5.27 -16.33 6.62
C LYS A 53 -4.77 -15.97 5.22
N TYR A 54 -5.33 -14.95 4.60
CA TYR A 54 -4.85 -14.44 3.30
C TYR A 54 -3.40 -13.97 3.38
N LEU A 55 -3.05 -13.19 4.40
CA LEU A 55 -1.69 -12.72 4.66
C LEU A 55 -0.71 -13.89 4.84
N ALA A 56 -1.09 -14.95 5.55
CA ALA A 56 -0.27 -16.14 5.69
C ALA A 56 -0.02 -16.85 4.35
N LEU A 57 -1.06 -16.94 3.48
CA LEU A 57 -0.91 -17.51 2.13
C LEU A 57 0.04 -16.68 1.26
N ILE A 58 -0.02 -15.36 1.35
CA ILE A 58 0.87 -14.45 0.62
C ILE A 58 2.31 -14.55 1.15
N ALA A 59 2.48 -14.52 2.47
CA ALA A 59 3.77 -14.60 3.14
C ALA A 59 4.50 -15.94 2.90
N ALA A 60 3.76 -17.01 2.62
CA ALA A 60 4.33 -18.28 2.20
C ALA A 60 4.99 -18.23 0.80
N GLN A 61 4.64 -17.24 -0.02
CA GLN A 61 5.11 -17.12 -1.42
C GLN A 61 6.15 -16.00 -1.61
N THR A 62 6.05 -14.92 -0.84
CA THR A 62 6.93 -13.75 -0.96
C THR A 62 6.98 -12.94 0.34
N ARG A 63 7.84 -11.92 0.40
CA ARG A 63 7.90 -11.00 1.54
C ARG A 63 6.67 -10.11 1.56
N VAL A 64 6.20 -9.75 2.75
CA VAL A 64 5.04 -8.87 2.93
C VAL A 64 5.36 -7.76 3.90
N ILE A 65 4.90 -6.55 3.56
CA ILE A 65 4.74 -5.42 4.45
C ILE A 65 3.25 -5.15 4.63
N LEU A 66 2.81 -4.94 5.86
CA LEU A 66 1.45 -4.48 6.19
C LEU A 66 1.52 -3.22 7.05
N CYS A 67 1.13 -2.10 6.47
CA CYS A 67 0.87 -0.84 7.18
C CYS A 67 -0.59 -0.83 7.62
N SER A 68 -0.88 -0.33 8.81
CA SER A 68 -2.27 -0.08 9.23
C SER A 68 -2.85 1.18 8.56
N GLY A 69 -4.15 1.13 8.32
CA GLY A 69 -4.98 2.29 8.01
C GLY A 69 -6.05 2.54 9.08
N ASN A 70 -6.94 3.51 8.83
CA ASN A 70 -7.98 3.88 9.79
C ASN A 70 -9.08 2.82 9.96
N HIS A 71 -9.20 1.87 9.03
CA HIS A 71 -10.13 0.75 9.11
C HIS A 71 -9.55 -0.44 9.89
N ASP A 72 -8.25 -0.44 10.20
CA ASP A 72 -7.57 -1.59 10.81
C ASP A 72 -7.49 -1.52 12.35
N LEU A 73 -8.11 -0.51 13.00
CA LEU A 73 -7.95 -0.23 14.42
C LEU A 73 -8.93 -1.07 15.28
N ASP A 74 -8.42 -2.06 16.02
CA ASP A 74 -9.21 -3.03 16.80
C ASP A 74 -9.23 -2.78 18.32
N GLU A 75 -8.39 -1.87 18.82
CA GLU A 75 -8.22 -1.63 20.26
C GLU A 75 -7.97 -0.15 20.57
N ARG A 76 -8.12 0.23 21.85
CA ARG A 76 -7.58 1.48 22.40
C ARG A 76 -6.48 1.20 23.40
N ASN A 77 -5.38 1.93 23.33
CA ASN A 77 -4.31 1.85 24.32
C ASN A 77 -4.73 2.47 25.68
N ALA A 78 -3.85 2.42 26.67
CA ALA A 78 -4.13 2.93 28.03
C ALA A 78 -4.44 4.45 28.04
N GLU A 79 -3.92 5.18 27.06
CA GLU A 79 -4.10 6.62 26.88
C GLU A 79 -5.31 6.95 25.98
N GLY A 80 -6.03 5.93 25.52
CA GLY A 80 -7.28 6.05 24.77
C GLY A 80 -7.12 6.21 23.27
N GLU A 81 -5.92 6.20 22.71
CA GLU A 81 -5.70 6.25 21.25
C GLU A 81 -6.11 4.92 20.62
N LYS A 82 -6.80 4.99 19.47
CA LYS A 82 -7.08 3.81 18.67
C LYS A 82 -5.79 3.26 18.06
N ILE A 83 -5.61 1.94 18.14
CA ILE A 83 -4.44 1.22 17.64
C ILE A 83 -4.86 -0.05 16.90
N SER A 84 -3.97 -0.58 16.06
CA SER A 84 -4.12 -1.88 15.42
C SER A 84 -3.27 -2.94 16.13
N ARG A 85 -3.84 -3.53 17.19
CA ARG A 85 -3.22 -4.63 17.95
C ARG A 85 -3.06 -5.87 17.08
N TRP A 86 -4.06 -6.19 16.25
CA TRP A 86 -4.01 -7.40 15.40
C TRP A 86 -2.90 -7.35 14.34
N ILE A 87 -2.56 -6.18 13.80
CA ILE A 87 -1.44 -6.02 12.86
C ILE A 87 -0.13 -6.38 13.53
N SER A 88 0.06 -6.06 14.82
CA SER A 88 1.27 -6.46 15.53
C SER A 88 1.46 -7.98 15.62
N GLU A 89 0.36 -8.76 15.60
CA GLU A 89 0.40 -10.23 15.62
C GLU A 89 0.86 -10.83 14.29
N VAL A 90 0.77 -10.09 13.16
CA VAL A 90 1.20 -10.64 11.85
C VAL A 90 2.71 -10.83 11.76
N ARG A 91 3.49 -10.27 12.69
CA ARG A 91 4.92 -10.57 12.85
C ARG A 91 5.19 -12.06 13.05
N GLU A 92 4.27 -12.79 13.68
CA GLU A 92 4.37 -14.24 13.84
C GLU A 92 4.36 -14.99 12.50
N LEU A 93 3.86 -14.35 11.44
CA LEU A 93 3.86 -14.85 10.07
C LEU A 93 5.11 -14.40 9.28
N GLY A 94 6.07 -13.71 9.91
CA GLY A 94 7.24 -13.14 9.25
C GLY A 94 6.95 -11.88 8.42
N ILE A 95 5.80 -11.23 8.65
CA ILE A 95 5.39 -10.01 7.96
C ILE A 95 5.95 -8.80 8.70
N ALA A 96 6.58 -7.88 7.97
CA ALA A 96 6.98 -6.58 8.55
C ALA A 96 5.74 -5.69 8.66
N CYS A 97 5.52 -5.10 9.83
CA CYS A 97 4.32 -4.30 10.07
C CYS A 97 4.62 -3.02 10.84
N ASP A 98 3.58 -2.29 11.23
CA ASP A 98 3.63 -1.06 12.02
C ASP A 98 4.77 -0.99 13.04
N GLY A 99 5.65 -0.01 12.87
CA GLY A 99 6.81 0.22 13.73
C GLY A 99 8.09 -0.52 13.29
N ASP A 100 8.00 -1.39 12.30
CA ASP A 100 9.15 -2.16 11.81
C ASP A 100 9.95 -1.40 10.74
N ASN A 101 11.20 -1.82 10.59
CA ASN A 101 12.10 -1.46 9.51
C ASN A 101 12.55 -2.74 8.81
N LEU A 102 12.34 -2.85 7.50
CA LEU A 102 12.76 -4.00 6.69
C LEU A 102 13.82 -3.57 5.67
N ALA A 103 15.02 -4.13 5.76
CA ALA A 103 16.07 -3.92 4.77
C ALA A 103 16.09 -5.06 3.74
N ILE A 104 16.07 -4.70 2.45
CA ILE A 104 16.25 -5.63 1.33
C ILE A 104 17.30 -5.04 0.40
N GLY A 105 18.50 -5.63 0.38
CA GLY A 105 19.62 -5.09 -0.38
C GLY A 105 19.99 -3.68 0.09
N ASP A 106 19.94 -2.71 -0.82
CA ASP A 106 20.26 -1.29 -0.58
C ASP A 106 19.01 -0.42 -0.26
N THR A 107 17.87 -1.07 -0.05
CA THR A 107 16.58 -0.42 0.17
C THR A 107 16.07 -0.70 1.58
N LEU A 108 15.79 0.36 2.34
CA LEU A 108 15.11 0.30 3.63
C LEU A 108 13.64 0.67 3.45
N PHE A 109 12.77 -0.18 3.98
CA PHE A 109 11.34 0.10 4.13
C PHE A 109 11.05 0.40 5.60
N THR A 110 10.38 1.51 5.86
CA THR A 110 9.87 1.86 7.19
C THR A 110 8.35 1.80 7.17
N VAL A 111 7.76 1.04 8.09
CA VAL A 111 6.31 0.87 8.17
C VAL A 111 5.79 1.76 9.28
N CYS A 112 5.09 2.83 8.90
CA CYS A 112 4.59 3.82 9.84
C CYS A 112 3.11 3.53 10.15
N PRO A 113 2.75 3.24 11.41
CA PRO A 113 1.35 2.99 11.77
C PRO A 113 0.43 4.17 11.45
N TRP A 114 -0.86 3.87 11.27
CA TRP A 114 -1.90 4.89 11.44
C TRP A 114 -1.82 5.47 12.85
N TRP A 115 -1.84 6.80 12.96
CA TRP A 115 -1.80 7.50 14.25
C TRP A 115 -3.13 8.18 14.54
N ASP A 116 -3.72 7.86 15.70
CA ASP A 116 -4.96 8.47 16.21
C ASP A 116 -4.66 9.63 17.18
N GLY A 117 -3.46 9.64 17.77
CA GLY A 117 -3.08 10.60 18.80
C GLY A 117 -1.57 10.86 18.92
N PRO A 118 -1.16 11.70 19.89
CA PRO A 118 0.21 12.20 20.01
C PRO A 118 1.25 11.13 20.33
N LEU A 119 0.92 10.02 20.99
CA LEU A 119 1.91 9.00 21.36
C LEU A 119 2.29 8.12 20.18
N VAL A 120 1.33 7.60 19.41
CA VAL A 120 1.64 6.88 18.17
C VAL A 120 2.38 7.81 17.19
N LYS A 121 1.94 9.08 17.08
CA LYS A 121 2.65 10.08 16.28
C LYS A 121 4.11 10.23 16.72
N GLN A 122 4.37 10.36 18.02
CA GLN A 122 5.73 10.48 18.55
C GLN A 122 6.57 9.23 18.27
N ARG A 123 5.98 8.02 18.36
CA ARG A 123 6.67 6.77 18.01
C ARG A 123 7.10 6.75 16.55
N ILE A 124 6.27 7.24 15.63
CA ILE A 124 6.66 7.41 14.21
C ILE A 124 7.85 8.36 14.11
N VAL A 125 7.79 9.53 14.75
CA VAL A 125 8.89 10.50 14.73
C VAL A 125 10.20 9.89 15.24
N ASP A 126 10.16 9.12 16.33
CA ASP A 126 11.33 8.46 16.89
C ASP A 126 11.86 7.35 15.97
N GLN A 127 10.97 6.56 15.36
CA GLN A 127 11.31 5.54 14.36
C GLN A 127 12.02 6.17 13.15
N LEU A 128 11.46 7.25 12.59
CA LEU A 128 12.02 7.97 11.45
C LEU A 128 13.37 8.59 11.80
N ARG A 129 13.50 9.21 12.98
CA ARG A 129 14.77 9.76 13.47
C ARG A 129 15.84 8.66 13.56
N ALA A 130 15.51 7.54 14.18
CA ALA A 130 16.44 6.42 14.33
C ALA A 130 16.88 5.85 12.96
N ALA A 131 15.92 5.63 12.05
CA ALA A 131 16.19 5.13 10.70
C ALA A 131 17.05 6.11 9.87
N SER A 132 16.91 7.42 10.10
CA SER A 132 17.68 8.44 9.38
C SER A 132 19.18 8.42 9.68
N LEU A 133 19.61 7.91 10.84
CA LEU A 133 21.02 7.89 11.25
C LEU A 133 21.88 6.97 10.38
N ASN A 134 21.32 5.87 9.88
CA ASN A 134 22.01 4.88 9.05
C ASN A 134 21.27 4.69 7.72
N ARG A 135 20.87 5.81 7.11
CA ARG A 135 20.04 5.80 5.90
C ARG A 135 20.76 5.10 4.73
N PRO A 136 20.14 4.09 4.10
CA PRO A 136 20.69 3.47 2.89
C PRO A 136 20.33 4.29 1.64
N ARG A 137 20.82 3.84 0.48
CA ARG A 137 20.63 4.53 -0.81
C ARG A 137 19.17 4.85 -1.08
N ARG A 138 18.28 3.87 -0.85
CA ARG A 138 16.84 4.03 -1.05
C ARG A 138 16.12 3.83 0.28
N TRP A 139 15.27 4.79 0.64
CA TRP A 139 14.45 4.72 1.84
C TRP A 139 12.99 4.96 1.46
N ILE A 140 12.13 3.98 1.72
CA ILE A 140 10.72 3.96 1.32
C ILE A 140 9.87 3.88 2.58
N TRP A 141 8.84 4.72 2.69
CA TRP A 141 7.87 4.64 3.78
C TRP A 141 6.58 4.02 3.28
N ALA A 142 6.00 3.11 4.05
CA ALA A 142 4.59 2.76 3.96
C ALA A 142 3.86 3.55 5.05
N HIS A 143 2.94 4.42 4.64
CA HIS A 143 2.14 5.26 5.53
C HIS A 143 0.77 5.49 4.88
N HIS A 144 -0.29 4.97 5.49
CA HIS A 144 -1.59 4.88 4.82
C HIS A 144 -2.16 6.24 4.39
N ALA A 145 -2.12 7.26 5.25
CA ALA A 145 -2.59 8.59 4.88
C ALA A 145 -1.60 9.27 3.90
N PRO A 146 -2.04 9.74 2.72
CA PRO A 146 -1.19 10.47 1.78
C PRO A 146 -0.90 11.88 2.30
N PRO A 147 0.09 12.60 1.74
CA PRO A 147 0.43 13.93 2.23
C PRO A 147 -0.66 14.98 1.96
N ALA A 148 -0.82 15.91 2.89
CA ALA A 148 -1.72 17.06 2.73
C ALA A 148 -1.31 17.95 1.55
N ASN A 149 -2.31 18.61 0.95
CA ASN A 149 -2.13 19.58 -0.15
C ASN A 149 -1.39 19.02 -1.38
N SER A 150 -1.52 17.72 -1.63
CA SER A 150 -0.98 17.02 -2.79
C SER A 150 -2.11 16.45 -3.64
N PRO A 151 -1.98 16.38 -4.98
CA PRO A 151 -2.92 15.65 -5.83
C PRO A 151 -3.21 14.22 -5.38
N THR A 152 -2.28 13.57 -4.65
CA THR A 152 -2.48 12.23 -4.06
C THR A 152 -3.44 12.20 -2.88
N SER A 153 -3.88 13.34 -2.37
CA SER A 153 -4.87 13.46 -1.30
C SER A 153 -6.07 14.33 -1.69
N TRP A 154 -6.20 14.67 -2.98
CA TRP A 154 -7.31 15.47 -3.48
C TRP A 154 -8.60 14.65 -3.53
N GLY A 155 -9.64 15.13 -2.85
CA GLY A 155 -10.95 14.50 -2.82
C GLY A 155 -12.00 15.16 -3.71
N GLY A 156 -11.62 16.10 -4.58
CA GLY A 156 -12.51 16.80 -5.53
C GLY A 156 -13.07 18.13 -5.03
N LYS A 157 -12.98 18.38 -3.72
CA LYS A 157 -13.40 19.66 -3.08
C LYS A 157 -12.37 20.20 -2.10
N ARG A 158 -11.65 19.29 -1.42
CA ARG A 158 -10.60 19.59 -0.46
C ARG A 158 -9.58 18.45 -0.43
N PHE A 159 -8.44 18.70 0.20
CA PHE A 159 -7.45 17.68 0.50
C PHE A 159 -7.78 16.94 1.80
N PHE A 160 -7.48 15.65 1.85
CA PHE A 160 -7.68 14.75 2.99
C PHE A 160 -6.37 14.10 3.46
N GLY A 161 -5.24 14.75 3.17
CA GLY A 161 -3.93 14.21 3.51
C GLY A 161 -3.44 14.62 4.89
N ASP A 162 -2.39 13.95 5.34
CA ASP A 162 -1.70 14.17 6.60
C ASP A 162 -0.70 15.33 6.48
N VAL A 163 -0.84 16.33 7.36
CA VAL A 163 0.04 17.50 7.44
C VAL A 163 1.39 17.14 8.07
N GLU A 164 1.40 16.23 9.04
CA GLU A 164 2.60 15.79 9.74
C GLU A 164 3.51 15.02 8.79
N LEU A 165 2.93 14.16 7.93
CA LEU A 165 3.66 13.48 6.88
C LEU A 165 4.40 14.44 5.95
N VAL A 166 3.80 15.58 5.59
CA VAL A 166 4.48 16.61 4.77
C VAL A 166 5.74 17.10 5.48
N GLN A 167 5.64 17.39 6.78
CA GLN A 167 6.78 17.87 7.58
C GLN A 167 7.88 16.80 7.67
N TRP A 168 7.52 15.55 7.95
CA TRP A 168 8.49 14.45 8.04
C TRP A 168 9.15 14.18 6.69
N ALA A 169 8.38 14.13 5.60
CA ALA A 169 8.91 13.91 4.26
C ALA A 169 9.85 15.06 3.84
N MET A 170 9.49 16.31 4.12
CA MET A 170 10.37 17.45 3.84
C MET A 170 11.65 17.44 4.68
N GLN A 171 11.58 17.01 5.94
CA GLN A 171 12.73 16.92 6.82
C GLN A 171 13.69 15.78 6.44
N TYR A 172 13.16 14.59 6.22
CA TYR A 172 13.96 13.36 6.06
C TYR A 172 14.20 12.98 4.59
N GLN A 173 13.40 13.50 3.67
CA GLN A 173 13.47 13.27 2.23
C GLN A 173 13.64 11.79 1.86
N PRO A 174 12.73 10.87 2.29
CA PRO A 174 12.77 9.49 1.83
C PRO A 174 12.65 9.45 0.31
N SER A 175 13.11 8.38 -0.32
CA SER A 175 12.97 8.21 -1.77
C SER A 175 11.50 8.15 -2.18
N MET A 176 10.66 7.47 -1.38
CA MET A 176 9.24 7.28 -1.67
C MET A 176 8.38 7.22 -0.41
N VAL A 177 7.12 7.66 -0.51
CA VAL A 177 6.05 7.35 0.44
C VAL A 177 4.91 6.65 -0.30
N ILE A 178 4.47 5.51 0.23
CA ILE A 178 3.43 4.66 -0.33
C ILE A 178 2.19 4.77 0.57
N SER A 179 1.06 5.16 -0.01
CA SER A 179 -0.18 5.51 0.70
C SER A 179 -1.43 4.97 -0.01
N GLY A 180 -2.57 5.13 0.66
CA GLY A 180 -3.93 4.85 0.18
C GLY A 180 -4.90 5.95 0.63
N HIS A 181 -5.97 5.57 1.33
CA HIS A 181 -6.90 6.42 2.10
C HIS A 181 -7.83 7.31 1.28
N VAL A 182 -7.29 8.09 0.33
CA VAL A 182 -8.08 9.01 -0.50
C VAL A 182 -8.39 8.32 -1.82
N HIS A 183 -9.44 7.49 -1.78
CA HIS A 183 -9.85 6.55 -2.83
C HIS A 183 -9.93 7.14 -4.24
N GLN A 184 -10.54 8.31 -4.34
CA GLN A 184 -10.85 8.93 -5.62
C GLN A 184 -9.69 9.73 -6.23
N SER A 185 -8.60 9.99 -5.48
CA SER A 185 -7.54 10.91 -5.93
C SER A 185 -6.98 10.57 -7.31
N PRO A 186 -6.69 9.31 -7.68
CA PRO A 186 -6.20 9.01 -9.03
C PRO A 186 -7.20 9.26 -10.17
N PHE A 187 -8.50 9.34 -9.88
CA PHE A 187 -9.58 9.21 -10.87
C PHE A 187 -10.33 10.51 -11.17
N ILE A 188 -10.00 11.59 -10.47
CA ILE A 188 -10.72 12.86 -10.59
C ILE A 188 -9.80 13.98 -11.07
N THR A 189 -10.40 15.00 -11.69
CA THR A 189 -9.69 16.21 -12.09
C THR A 189 -8.90 16.81 -10.93
N ASP A 190 -7.68 17.24 -11.23
CA ASP A 190 -6.68 17.78 -10.28
C ASP A 190 -6.16 16.79 -9.22
N GLY A 191 -6.65 15.56 -9.24
CA GLY A 191 -6.10 14.45 -8.47
C GLY A 191 -5.03 13.68 -9.26
N SER A 192 -4.27 12.84 -8.56
CA SER A 192 -3.26 11.97 -9.18
C SER A 192 -2.91 10.78 -8.28
N TRP A 193 -2.45 9.68 -8.87
CA TRP A 193 -1.86 8.56 -8.12
C TRP A 193 -0.42 8.84 -7.66
N PHE A 194 0.21 9.91 -8.14
CA PHE A 194 1.57 10.27 -7.80
C PHE A 194 1.78 11.78 -7.68
N ASP A 195 2.74 12.17 -6.85
CA ASP A 195 3.26 13.53 -6.74
C ASP A 195 4.69 13.54 -6.21
N ARG A 196 5.28 14.73 -6.01
CA ARG A 196 6.60 14.88 -5.43
C ARG A 196 6.64 15.96 -4.35
N LEU A 197 7.13 15.60 -3.16
CA LEU A 197 7.40 16.51 -2.04
C LEU A 197 8.91 16.72 -1.90
N GLY A 198 9.41 17.85 -2.41
CA GLY A 198 10.86 18.04 -2.57
C GLY A 198 11.41 16.98 -3.53
N GLN A 199 12.28 16.09 -3.02
CA GLN A 199 12.82 14.96 -3.78
C GLN A 199 12.04 13.66 -3.61
N THR A 200 11.15 13.58 -2.64
CA THR A 200 10.37 12.38 -2.29
C THR A 200 9.22 12.18 -3.26
N TRP A 201 9.18 11.02 -3.93
CA TRP A 201 7.99 10.60 -4.65
C TRP A 201 6.91 10.16 -3.66
N VAL A 202 5.66 10.54 -3.89
CA VAL A 202 4.53 10.11 -3.06
C VAL A 202 3.49 9.45 -3.94
N PHE A 203 2.92 8.36 -3.45
CA PHE A 203 2.01 7.51 -4.21
C PHE A 203 0.72 7.25 -3.44
N ASN A 204 -0.39 7.21 -4.16
CA ASN A 204 -1.69 6.74 -3.68
C ASN A 204 -2.28 5.78 -4.72
N ALA A 205 -2.53 4.54 -4.32
CA ALA A 205 -3.08 3.52 -5.23
C ALA A 205 -4.51 3.88 -5.70
N GLY A 206 -5.31 4.53 -4.85
CA GLY A 206 -6.74 4.71 -5.06
C GLY A 206 -7.54 3.42 -4.89
N LEU A 207 -8.86 3.52 -5.04
CA LEU A 207 -9.77 2.40 -4.90
C LEU A 207 -10.78 2.35 -6.05
N GLN A 208 -10.90 1.18 -6.66
CA GLN A 208 -12.01 0.81 -7.53
C GLN A 208 -12.55 -0.57 -7.12
N PRO A 209 -13.86 -0.83 -7.33
CA PRO A 209 -14.39 -2.18 -7.20
C PRO A 209 -13.83 -3.08 -8.31
N GLY A 210 -13.86 -4.39 -8.08
CA GLY A 210 -13.52 -5.41 -9.08
C GLY A 210 -12.19 -6.12 -8.81
N ARG A 211 -11.81 -6.98 -9.75
CA ARG A 211 -10.64 -7.85 -9.72
C ARG A 211 -9.90 -7.71 -11.05
N PRO A 212 -8.62 -7.28 -11.10
CA PRO A 212 -7.73 -6.93 -9.98
C PRO A 212 -8.16 -5.66 -9.21
N PRO A 213 -7.66 -5.44 -7.98
CA PRO A 213 -7.71 -4.12 -7.35
C PRO A 213 -6.90 -3.11 -8.15
N THR A 214 -7.14 -1.82 -7.92
CA THR A 214 -6.18 -0.79 -8.33
C THR A 214 -4.87 -1.01 -7.58
N HIS A 215 -3.74 -1.01 -8.29
CA HIS A 215 -2.45 -1.35 -7.70
C HIS A 215 -1.31 -0.60 -8.37
N ILE A 216 -0.19 -0.51 -7.64
CA ILE A 216 1.06 0.06 -8.15
C ILE A 216 2.11 -1.04 -8.21
N VAL A 217 2.91 -1.06 -9.27
CA VAL A 217 4.14 -1.86 -9.32
C VAL A 217 5.34 -0.93 -9.31
N LEU A 218 6.22 -1.14 -8.35
CA LEU A 218 7.51 -0.46 -8.28
C LEU A 218 8.59 -1.40 -8.83
N ASN A 219 9.14 -1.09 -9.99
CA ASN A 219 10.34 -1.73 -10.49
C ASN A 219 11.55 -0.89 -10.09
N LEU A 220 12.15 -1.25 -8.95
CA LEU A 220 13.21 -0.47 -8.34
C LEU A 220 14.57 -0.65 -9.04
N ASP A 221 14.75 -1.70 -9.83
CA ASP A 221 15.98 -1.89 -10.62
C ASP A 221 15.98 -0.96 -11.84
N GLU A 222 14.80 -0.79 -12.46
CA GLU A 222 14.62 0.10 -13.61
C GLU A 222 14.24 1.53 -13.23
N ASN A 223 14.05 1.82 -11.94
CA ASN A 223 13.52 3.09 -11.45
C ASN A 223 12.21 3.49 -12.16
N LYS A 224 11.25 2.57 -12.25
CA LYS A 224 9.91 2.85 -12.79
C LYS A 224 8.81 2.54 -11.79
N ALA A 225 7.75 3.32 -11.83
CA ALA A 225 6.49 3.01 -11.16
C ALA A 225 5.37 2.89 -12.20
N PHE A 226 4.53 1.87 -12.04
CA PHE A 226 3.38 1.59 -12.88
C PHE A 226 2.13 1.65 -12.02
N TRP A 227 1.08 2.30 -12.50
CA TRP A 227 -0.22 2.32 -11.85
C TRP A 227 -1.25 1.68 -12.77
N LEU A 228 -1.99 0.70 -12.24
CA LEU A 228 -2.92 -0.12 -12.99
C LEU A 228 -4.30 -0.04 -12.35
N ALA A 229 -5.27 0.40 -13.14
CA ALA A 229 -6.66 0.56 -12.77
C ALA A 229 -7.58 -0.10 -13.81
N ALA A 230 -8.87 -0.19 -13.51
CA ALA A 230 -9.85 -0.70 -14.47
C ALA A 230 -9.92 0.24 -15.67
N GLY A 231 -9.50 -0.26 -16.84
CA GLY A 231 -9.54 0.48 -18.11
C GLY A 231 -8.40 1.48 -18.33
N GLU A 232 -7.45 1.60 -17.40
CA GLU A 232 -6.34 2.55 -17.51
C GLU A 232 -5.05 1.98 -16.92
N ALA A 233 -3.93 2.20 -17.61
CA ALA A 233 -2.61 1.83 -17.12
C ALA A 233 -1.59 2.90 -17.49
N GLN A 234 -0.87 3.38 -16.49
CA GLN A 234 0.07 4.48 -16.60
C GLN A 234 1.42 4.12 -15.98
N TRP A 235 2.48 4.83 -16.36
CA TRP A 235 3.79 4.69 -15.74
C TRP A 235 4.56 6.00 -15.69
N ILE A 236 5.52 6.06 -14.77
CA ILE A 236 6.50 7.15 -14.64
C ILE A 236 7.92 6.61 -14.48
N ASP A 237 8.89 7.38 -14.98
CA ASP A 237 10.31 7.21 -14.68
C ASP A 237 10.65 7.97 -13.40
N LEU A 238 11.09 7.24 -12.37
CA LEU A 238 11.41 7.77 -11.06
C LEU A 238 12.73 8.54 -11.03
N SER A 239 13.54 8.43 -12.08
CA SER A 239 14.77 9.22 -12.29
C SER A 239 14.51 10.53 -13.02
N ALA A 240 13.34 10.68 -13.65
CA ALA A 240 12.97 11.89 -14.38
C ALA A 240 12.30 12.94 -13.46
N PRO A 241 12.26 14.22 -13.87
CA PRO A 241 11.43 15.21 -13.20
C PRO A 241 9.94 14.84 -13.23
N LEU A 242 9.19 15.30 -12.23
CA LEU A 242 7.73 15.18 -12.18
C LEU A 242 7.10 15.78 -13.44
N LYS A 243 6.33 14.97 -14.19
CA LYS A 243 5.55 15.40 -15.35
C LYS A 243 4.15 14.80 -15.27
N ARG A 244 3.14 15.61 -15.57
CA ARG A 244 1.74 15.17 -15.71
C ARG A 244 1.19 15.49 -17.11
N PRO A 245 0.29 14.66 -17.67
CA PRO A 245 -0.11 13.35 -17.16
C PRO A 245 1.05 12.33 -17.20
N ALA A 246 0.91 11.20 -16.49
CA ALA A 246 1.83 10.09 -16.62
C ALA A 246 1.75 9.49 -18.04
N ALA A 247 2.77 8.73 -18.43
CA ALA A 247 2.80 8.09 -19.74
C ALA A 247 1.89 6.87 -19.77
N THR A 248 1.26 6.60 -20.92
CA THR A 248 0.52 5.36 -21.16
C THR A 248 1.50 4.19 -21.36
N ILE A 249 1.05 2.99 -21.02
CA ILE A 249 1.83 1.76 -21.25
C ILE A 249 1.51 1.22 -22.65
N GLU A 250 2.39 1.48 -23.61
CA GLU A 250 2.20 1.01 -25.00
C GLU A 250 2.71 -0.43 -25.21
N ASN A 251 3.84 -0.77 -24.58
CA ASN A 251 4.49 -2.08 -24.70
C ASN A 251 4.70 -2.67 -23.30
N PRO A 252 3.66 -3.27 -22.69
CA PRO A 252 3.77 -3.83 -21.35
C PRO A 252 4.76 -5.00 -21.36
N PRO A 253 5.68 -5.10 -20.38
CA PRO A 253 6.50 -6.29 -20.24
C PRO A 253 5.63 -7.49 -19.87
N ASP A 254 6.07 -8.71 -20.22
CA ASP A 254 5.28 -9.95 -20.05
C ASP A 254 4.75 -10.14 -18.63
N TRP A 255 5.56 -9.82 -17.62
CA TRP A 255 5.16 -9.92 -16.22
C TRP A 255 3.98 -9.01 -15.89
N LEU A 256 3.89 -7.82 -16.50
CA LEU A 256 2.79 -6.88 -16.30
C LEU A 256 1.52 -7.37 -16.99
N THR A 257 1.65 -7.89 -18.22
CA THR A 257 0.53 -8.50 -18.95
C THR A 257 -0.04 -9.70 -18.21
N SER A 258 0.80 -10.48 -17.53
CA SER A 258 0.36 -11.67 -16.80
C SER A 258 -0.57 -11.35 -15.62
N LEU A 259 -0.46 -10.16 -14.99
CA LEU A 259 -1.33 -9.72 -13.89
C LEU A 259 -2.79 -9.58 -14.31
N GLY A 260 -3.02 -9.06 -15.53
CA GLY A 260 -4.36 -8.93 -16.11
C GLY A 260 -4.96 -10.26 -16.59
N ARG A 261 -4.16 -11.34 -16.62
CA ARG A 261 -4.58 -12.68 -17.08
C ARG A 261 -4.74 -13.69 -15.94
N ILE A 262 -4.59 -13.26 -14.68
CA ILE A 262 -4.76 -14.14 -13.51
C ILE A 262 -6.22 -14.62 -13.49
N ALA A 263 -6.41 -15.91 -13.76
CA ALA A 263 -7.72 -16.55 -13.81
C ALA A 263 -8.48 -16.34 -12.50
N ASP A 264 -9.80 -16.19 -12.61
CA ASP A 264 -10.69 -16.13 -11.45
C ASP A 264 -11.12 -17.56 -11.08
N PRO A 265 -10.66 -18.11 -9.94
CA PRO A 265 -11.05 -19.46 -9.53
C PRO A 265 -12.55 -19.57 -9.24
N SER A 266 -13.25 -18.47 -8.93
CA SER A 266 -14.71 -18.48 -8.75
C SER A 266 -15.48 -18.67 -10.07
N LEU A 267 -14.85 -18.35 -11.19
CA LEU A 267 -15.39 -18.57 -12.54
C LEU A 267 -15.03 -19.96 -13.10
N ALA A 268 -14.17 -20.72 -12.42
CA ALA A 268 -13.89 -22.09 -12.82
C ALA A 268 -15.16 -22.94 -12.63
N ARG A 269 -15.67 -23.52 -13.73
CA ARG A 269 -16.81 -24.44 -13.66
C ARG A 269 -16.47 -25.58 -12.68
N PRO A 270 -17.38 -25.92 -11.74
CA PRO A 270 -17.18 -27.09 -10.89
C PRO A 270 -16.90 -28.30 -11.78
N ARG A 271 -15.86 -29.08 -11.45
CA ARG A 271 -15.71 -30.41 -12.04
C ARG A 271 -17.00 -31.17 -11.76
N ALA A 272 -17.68 -31.62 -12.81
CA ALA A 272 -18.83 -32.50 -12.67
C ALA A 272 -18.41 -33.65 -11.75
N ALA A 273 -19.12 -33.84 -10.64
CA ALA A 273 -18.91 -34.98 -9.78
C ALA A 273 -19.05 -36.23 -10.66
N ALA A 274 -17.97 -36.99 -10.82
CA ALA A 274 -18.06 -38.32 -11.38
C ALA A 274 -18.94 -39.12 -10.41
N GLY A 275 -20.09 -39.57 -10.92
CA GLY A 275 -21.11 -40.30 -10.16
C GLY A 275 -20.65 -41.65 -9.65
#